data_AF-A0A076H744-F1
#
_entry.id   AF-A0A076H744-F1
#
_cell.length_a   1.000
_cell.length_b   1.000
_cell.length_c   1.000
_cell.angle_alpha   90.00
_cell.angle_beta   90.00
_cell.angle_gamma   90.00
#
_symmetry.space_group_name_H-M   'P 1'
#
loop_
_entity.id
_entity.type
_entity.pdbx_description
1 polymer ?
#
loop_
_entity_poly.entity_id
_entity_poly.type
_entity_poly.pdbx_seq_one_letter_code
_entity_poly.pdbx_strand_id
1 'polypeptide(L)' 'MIRAHALSALAALSSLSLMVIALLQIPQAVKTHRYNRCIDRQIAMRAEINPQGGHVPGMLNYLKAVEHCEGS' A
#
# COMPACT_ATOMS: atom_id res chain seq x y z
N MET A 1 40.15 -10.31 19.96
CA MET A 1 38.78 -10.11 20.51
C MET A 1 38.09 -8.83 20.00
N ILE A 2 38.82 -7.81 19.54
CA ILE A 2 38.27 -6.54 18.96
C ILE A 2 37.36 -6.77 17.72
N ARG A 3 37.70 -7.74 16.87
CA ARG A 3 36.98 -8.02 15.61
C ARG A 3 35.56 -8.55 15.81
N ALA A 4 35.32 -9.31 16.88
CA ALA A 4 33.99 -9.84 17.21
C ALA A 4 33.03 -8.72 17.66
N HIS A 5 33.51 -7.79 18.49
CA HIS A 5 32.74 -6.62 18.92
C HIS A 5 32.45 -5.65 17.77
N ALA A 6 33.39 -5.49 16.83
CA ALA A 6 33.18 -4.70 15.62
C ALA A 6 32.10 -5.29 14.70
N LEU A 7 32.10 -6.63 14.51
CA LEU A 7 31.08 -7.33 13.72
C LEU A 7 29.70 -7.28 14.39
N SER A 8 29.62 -7.43 15.72
CA SER A 8 28.37 -7.29 16.45
C SER A 8 27.82 -5.86 16.38
N ALA A 9 28.69 -4.85 16.46
CA ALA A 9 28.28 -3.45 16.33
C ALA A 9 27.77 -3.13 14.92
N LEU A 10 28.45 -3.63 13.88
CA LEU A 10 28.00 -3.50 12.49
C LEU A 10 26.65 -4.19 12.27
N ALA A 11 26.48 -5.41 12.80
CA ALA A 11 25.22 -6.14 12.72
C ALA A 11 24.09 -5.36 13.39
N ALA A 12 24.31 -4.82 14.59
CA ALA A 12 23.33 -4.00 15.30
C ALA A 12 22.97 -2.71 14.56
N LEU A 13 23.96 -2.02 13.98
CA LEU A 13 23.69 -0.83 13.17
C LEU A 13 22.92 -1.16 11.90
N SER A 14 23.23 -2.28 11.25
CA SER A 14 22.54 -2.74 10.06
C SER A 14 21.10 -3.16 10.34
N SER A 15 20.82 -3.81 11.47
CA SER A 15 19.46 -4.18 11.86
C SER A 15 18.64 -2.94 12.24
N LEU A 16 19.24 -2.00 12.98
CA LEU A 16 18.60 -0.72 13.30
C LEU A 16 18.28 0.09 12.05
N SER A 17 19.21 0.17 11.08
CA SER A 17 18.95 0.90 9.84
C SER A 17 17.83 0.26 9.01
N LEU A 18 17.81 -1.08 8.90
CA LEU A 18 16.71 -1.80 8.25
C LEU A 18 15.37 -1.59 8.95
N MET A 19 15.36 -1.58 10.28
CA MET A 19 14.16 -1.33 11.08
C MET A 19 13.63 0.09 10.83
N VAL A 20 14.50 1.10 10.82
CA VAL A 20 14.12 2.48 10.52
C VAL A 20 13.55 2.60 9.10
N ILE A 21 14.19 1.99 8.10
CA ILE A 21 13.70 1.99 6.71
C ILE A 21 12.30 1.36 6.63
N ALA A 22 12.07 0.23 7.30
CA ALA A 22 10.76 -0.42 7.34
C ALA A 22 9.69 0.49 7.97
N LEU A 23 10.02 1.21 9.05
CA LEU A 23 9.09 2.17 9.66
C LEU A 23 8.75 3.33 8.73
N LEU A 24 9.72 3.85 7.97
CA LEU A 24 9.49 4.92 6.99
C LEU A 24 8.59 4.48 5.82
N GLN A 25 8.50 3.19 5.53
CA GLN A 25 7.62 2.65 4.48
C GLN A 25 6.16 2.48 4.93
N ILE A 26 5.88 2.45 6.25
CA ILE A 26 4.52 2.35 6.80
C ILE A 26 3.55 3.37 6.20
N PRO A 27 3.84 4.69 6.14
CA PRO A 27 2.89 5.65 5.59
C PRO A 27 2.53 5.37 4.12
N GLN A 28 3.48 4.91 3.31
CA GLN A 28 3.20 4.53 1.92
C GLN A 28 2.31 3.28 1.86
N ALA A 29 2.61 2.25 2.66
CA ALA A 29 1.78 1.06 2.77
C ALA A 29 0.36 1.36 3.25
N VAL A 30 0.21 2.26 4.23
CA VAL A 30 -1.11 2.71 4.72
C VAL A 30 -1.88 3.46 3.65
N LYS A 31 -1.21 4.34 2.87
CA LYS A 31 -1.85 5.04 1.75
C LYS A 31 -2.35 4.03 0.70
N THR A 32 -1.50 3.10 0.28
CA THR A 32 -1.87 2.05 -0.68
C THR A 32 -3.01 1.16 -0.15
N HIS A 33 -2.98 0.80 1.13
CA HIS A 33 -4.06 0.02 1.74
C HIS A 33 -5.39 0.76 1.76
N ARG A 34 -5.40 2.05 2.15
CA ARG A 34 -6.62 2.89 2.11
C ARG A 34 -7.16 3.03 0.69
N TYR A 35 -6.25 3.22 -0.26
CA TYR A 35 -6.57 3.30 -1.68
C TYR A 35 -7.24 2.01 -2.19
N ASN A 36 -6.63 0.85 -1.95
CA ASN A 36 -7.20 -0.44 -2.35
C ASN A 36 -8.60 -0.66 -1.75
N ARG A 37 -8.78 -0.31 -0.47
CA ARG A 37 -10.08 -0.41 0.21
C ARG A 37 -11.16 0.49 -0.42
N CYS A 38 -10.79 1.66 -0.93
CA CYS A 38 -11.69 2.57 -1.62
C CYS A 38 -12.16 1.98 -2.96
N ILE A 39 -11.23 1.40 -3.73
CA ILE A 39 -11.51 0.69 -4.98
C ILE A 39 -12.43 -0.52 -4.74
N ASP A 40 -12.13 -1.34 -3.72
CA ASP A 40 -12.95 -2.51 -3.37
C ASP A 40 -14.40 -2.12 -3.09
N ARG A 41 -14.61 -1.01 -2.36
CA ARG A 41 -15.95 -0.48 -2.10
C ARG A 41 -16.66 -0.03 -3.38
N GLN A 42 -15.95 0.61 -4.31
CA GLN A 42 -16.55 1.00 -5.59
C GLN A 42 -16.90 -0.20 -6.48
N ILE A 43 -16.08 -1.24 -6.46
CA ILE A 43 -16.40 -2.50 -7.17
C ILE A 43 -17.66 -3.13 -6.55
N ALA A 44 -17.76 -3.19 -5.23
CA ALA A 44 -18.93 -3.73 -4.53
C ALA A 44 -20.22 -2.97 -4.88
N MET A 45 -20.20 -1.63 -4.87
CA MET A 45 -21.36 -0.81 -5.26
C MET A 45 -21.79 -1.05 -6.72
N ARG A 46 -20.84 -1.31 -7.63
CA ARG A 46 -21.19 -1.65 -9.03
C ARG A 46 -21.88 -3.00 -9.13
N ALA A 47 -21.45 -4.00 -8.35
CA ALA A 47 -22.09 -5.30 -8.30
C ALA A 47 -23.52 -5.22 -7.73
N GLU A 48 -23.76 -4.33 -6.76
CA GLU A 48 -25.09 -4.06 -6.20
C GLU A 48 -26.02 -3.35 -7.21
N ILE A 49 -25.49 -2.36 -7.95
CA ILE A 49 -26.29 -1.54 -8.88
C ILE A 49 -26.60 -2.30 -10.19
N ASN A 50 -25.71 -3.20 -10.64
CA ASN A 50 -25.86 -3.86 -11.94
C ASN A 50 -25.74 -5.40 -11.82
N PRO A 51 -26.79 -6.08 -11.33
CA PRO A 51 -26.78 -7.52 -11.08
C PRO A 51 -26.72 -8.37 -12.38
N GLN A 52 -26.86 -7.77 -13.57
CA GLN A 52 -26.93 -8.46 -14.86
C GLN A 52 -25.65 -8.36 -15.72
N GLY A 53 -24.48 -8.07 -15.14
CA GLY A 53 -23.21 -8.44 -15.78
C GLY A 53 -22.37 -7.31 -16.40
N GLY A 54 -22.42 -6.10 -15.84
CA GLY A 54 -21.48 -5.04 -16.18
C GLY A 54 -20.28 -4.94 -15.23
N HIS A 55 -19.55 -6.03 -14.98
CA HIS A 55 -18.42 -6.04 -14.02
C HIS A 55 -17.15 -5.35 -14.54
N VAL A 56 -17.15 -4.83 -15.77
CA VAL A 56 -15.97 -4.28 -16.43
C VAL A 56 -16.07 -2.76 -16.52
N PRO A 57 -15.39 -2.00 -15.64
CA PRO A 57 -15.08 -0.62 -15.96
C PRO A 57 -14.17 -0.60 -17.19
N GLY A 58 -14.50 0.19 -18.21
CA GLY A 58 -13.45 0.66 -19.11
C GLY A 58 -12.38 1.38 -18.28
N MET A 59 -11.11 1.35 -18.72
CA MET A 59 -9.96 1.90 -17.99
C MET A 59 -10.19 3.33 -17.47
N LEU A 60 -10.97 4.15 -18.18
CA LEU A 60 -11.37 5.50 -17.77
C LEU A 60 -12.24 5.54 -16.50
N ASN A 61 -13.18 4.60 -16.33
CA ASN A 61 -14.02 4.50 -15.14
C ASN A 61 -13.26 3.96 -13.93
N TYR A 62 -12.16 3.24 -14.16
CA TYR A 62 -11.21 2.87 -13.12
C TYR A 62 -10.35 4.09 -12.75
N LEU A 63 -9.77 4.80 -13.72
CA LEU A 63 -8.94 6.00 -13.51
C LEU A 63 -9.71 7.13 -12.79
N LYS A 64 -10.99 7.35 -13.09
CA LYS A 64 -11.80 8.33 -12.36
C LYS A 64 -12.12 7.90 -10.92
N ALA A 65 -12.24 6.60 -10.70
CA ALA A 65 -12.38 6.02 -9.37
C ALA A 65 -11.08 6.19 -8.56
N VAL A 66 -9.93 5.95 -9.19
CA VAL A 66 -8.59 6.23 -8.65
C VAL A 66 -8.47 7.69 -8.25
N GLU A 67 -8.79 8.62 -9.16
CA GLU A 67 -8.72 10.07 -8.94
C GLU A 67 -9.59 10.51 -7.75
N HIS A 68 -10.78 9.95 -7.59
CA HIS A 68 -11.65 10.23 -6.44
C HIS A 68 -11.07 9.69 -5.11
N CYS A 69 -10.41 8.53 -5.14
CA CYS A 69 -9.78 7.93 -3.97
C CYS A 69 -8.42 8.56 -3.62
N GLU A 70 -7.72 9.17 -4.59
CA GLU A 70 -6.47 9.91 -4.40
C GLU A 70 -6.67 11.42 -4.14
N GLY A 71 -7.81 11.98 -4.54
CA GLY A 71 -8.14 13.41 -4.50
C GLY A 71 -9.37 13.73 -3.67
N SER A 72 -9.16 13.87 -2.36
CA SER A 72 -9.93 14.70 -1.43
C SER A 72 -9.05 15.17 -0.28
#